data_AF-A0A7L0DUJ5-F1
#
_entry.id   AF-A0A7L0DUJ5-F1
#
_cell.length_a   1.000
_cell.length_b   1.000
_cell.length_c   1.000
_cell.angle_alpha   90.00
_cell.angle_beta   90.00
_cell.angle_gamma   90.00
#
_symmetry.space_group_name_H-M   'P 1'
#
loop_
_entity.id
_entity.type
_entity.pdbx_description
1 polymer ?
#
loop_
_entity_poly.entity_id
_entity_poly.type
_entity_poly.pdbx_seq_one_letter_code
_entity_poly.pdbx_strand_id
1 'polypeptide(L)'
;VTYTCDPGHYLVGNAVVFCKASGNWSQPGPRCEEVTCPRPPNIANGLHSGQSLDKFSRGVTVYYGCKEGYELVGNVSINCTETGVWSRPLPLCQGG
;
A
#
# COMPACT_ATOMS: atom_id res chain seq x y z
N VAL A 1 26.76 -11.78 2.08
CA VAL A 1 26.37 -10.59 1.30
C VAL A 1 25.01 -10.15 1.79
N THR A 2 24.88 -8.87 2.13
CA THR A 2 23.61 -8.29 2.60
C THR A 2 23.09 -7.34 1.53
N TYR A 3 21.85 -7.54 1.11
CA TYR A 3 21.16 -6.71 0.13
C TYR A 3 20.28 -5.67 0.83
N THR A 4 20.23 -4.49 0.21
CA THR A 4 19.33 -3.39 0.57
C THR A 4 18.68 -2.87 -0.70
N CYS A 5 17.44 -2.39 -0.60
CA CYS A 5 16.74 -1.79 -1.73
C CYS A 5 16.88 -0.27 -1.72
N ASP A 6 16.74 0.34 -2.89
CA ASP A 6 16.69 1.79 -3.03
C ASP A 6 15.48 2.38 -2.29
N PRO A 7 15.55 3.66 -1.87
CA PRO A 7 14.43 4.33 -1.24
C PRO A 7 13.13 4.20 -2.06
N GLY A 8 12.01 3.86 -1.39
CA GLY A 8 10.72 3.65 -2.04
C GLY A 8 10.47 2.22 -2.54
N HIS A 9 11.45 1.33 -2.37
CA HIS A 9 11.29 -0.10 -2.62
C HIS A 9 11.43 -0.91 -1.33
N TYR A 10 10.74 -2.04 -1.26
CA TYR A 10 10.87 -3.00 -0.17
C TYR A 10 11.47 -4.31 -0.67
N LEU A 11 12.27 -4.95 0.19
CA LEU A 11 12.98 -6.17 -0.14
C LEU A 11 12.05 -7.37 0.02
N VAL A 12 11.86 -8.12 -1.06
CA VAL A 12 11.13 -9.38 -1.08
C VAL A 12 12.11 -10.53 -1.26
N GLY A 13 12.20 -11.40 -0.26
CA GLY A 13 13.13 -12.53 -0.22
C GLY A 13 14.12 -12.43 0.93
N ASN A 14 15.24 -13.17 0.85
CA ASN A 14 16.24 -13.16 1.92
C ASN A 14 17.24 -12.03 1.70
N ALA A 15 17.34 -11.11 2.66
CA ALA A 15 18.29 -10.00 2.60
C ALA A 15 19.75 -10.47 2.71
N VAL A 16 20.02 -11.67 3.21
CA VAL A 16 21.37 -12.19 3.43
C VAL A 16 21.58 -13.51 2.70
N VAL A 17 22.47 -13.50 1.70
CA VAL A 17 22.93 -14.71 1.03
C VAL A 17 24.43 -14.91 1.25
N PHE A 18 24.87 -16.16 1.32
CA PHE A 18 26.27 -16.50 1.53
C PHE A 18 26.69 -17.62 0.57
N CYS A 19 27.96 -17.61 0.20
CA CYS A 19 28.52 -18.65 -0.66
C CYS A 19 28.78 -19.90 0.17
N LYS A 20 28.27 -21.05 -0.28
CA LYS A 20 28.52 -22.35 0.36
C LYS A 20 29.88 -22.88 -0.09
N ALA A 21 30.45 -23.81 0.67
CA ALA A 21 31.70 -24.50 0.30
C ALA A 21 31.62 -25.22 -1.07
N SER A 22 30.41 -25.53 -1.54
CA SER A 22 30.16 -26.07 -2.88
C SER A 22 30.28 -25.05 -4.02
N GLY A 23 30.60 -23.78 -3.73
CA GLY A 23 30.67 -22.69 -4.71
C GLY A 23 29.31 -22.09 -5.11
N ASN A 24 28.21 -22.65 -4.60
CA ASN A 24 26.85 -22.16 -4.87
C ASN A 24 26.35 -21.24 -3.76
N TRP A 25 25.56 -20.23 -4.12
CA TRP A 25 24.86 -19.38 -3.15
C TRP A 25 23.85 -20.17 -2.31
N SER A 26 23.67 -19.76 -1.05
CA SER A 26 22.74 -20.38 -0.12
C SER A 26 21.31 -20.36 -0.65
N GLN A 27 20.89 -19.24 -1.24
CA GLN A 27 19.58 -18.99 -1.84
C GLN A 27 19.69 -18.00 -3.03
N PRO A 28 18.68 -17.88 -3.89
CA PRO A 28 18.60 -16.80 -4.88
C PRO A 28 18.65 -15.42 -4.22
N GLY A 29 19.15 -14.42 -4.95
CA GLY A 29 19.12 -13.03 -4.49
C GLY A 29 17.68 -12.52 -4.33
N PRO A 30 17.44 -11.54 -3.42
CA PRO A 30 16.13 -10.97 -3.24
C PRO A 30 15.76 -10.04 -4.40
N ARG A 31 14.47 -9.69 -4.48
CA ARG A 31 13.95 -8.68 -5.42
C ARG A 31 13.50 -7.44 -4.67
N CYS A 32 13.68 -6.27 -5.28
CA CYS A 32 13.16 -5.03 -4.77
C CYS A 32 11.85 -4.73 -5.50
N GLU A 33 10.77 -4.53 -4.74
CA GLU A 33 9.48 -4.14 -5.29
C GLU A 33 9.11 -2.73 -4.84
N GLU A 34 8.45 -1.98 -5.72
CA GLU A 34 7.92 -0.67 -5.38
C GLU A 34 6.86 -0.76 -4.29
N VAL A 35 6.94 0.16 -3.33
CA VAL A 35 5.88 0.32 -2.33
C VAL A 35 4.64 0.87 -3.02
N THR A 36 3.63 0.00 -3.14
CA THR A 36 2.32 0.36 -3.67
C THR A 36 1.22 -0.10 -2.71
N CYS A 37 0.17 0.71 -2.60
CA CYS A 37 -1.04 0.31 -1.91
C CYS A 37 -1.98 -0.41 -2.89
N PRO A 38 -2.74 -1.40 -2.42
CA PRO A 38 -3.79 -2.00 -3.23
C PRO A 38 -4.90 -0.98 -3.48
N ARG A 39 -5.92 -1.38 -4.24
CA ARG A 39 -7.17 -0.64 -4.35
C ARG A 39 -7.69 -0.21 -2.95
N PRO A 40 -8.08 1.07 -2.76
CA PRO A 40 -8.66 1.57 -1.52
C PRO A 40 -9.83 0.71 -1.02
N PRO A 41 -9.97 0.54 0.30
CA PRO A 41 -11.11 -0.19 0.85
C PRO A 41 -12.42 0.56 0.60
N ASN A 42 -13.49 -0.17 0.26
CA ASN A 42 -14.82 0.41 0.18
C ASN A 42 -15.36 0.73 1.58
N ILE A 43 -16.18 1.78 1.67
CA ILE A 43 -16.90 2.15 2.89
C ILE A 43 -18.41 2.01 2.67
N ALA A 44 -19.17 1.75 3.74
CA ALA A 44 -20.62 1.71 3.65
C ALA A 44 -21.17 3.07 3.20
N ASN A 45 -22.12 3.07 2.27
CA ASN A 45 -22.78 4.27 1.76
C ASN A 45 -21.84 5.35 1.21
N GLY A 46 -20.63 4.96 0.80
CA GLY A 46 -19.67 5.86 0.16
C GLY A 46 -18.91 5.20 -0.98
N LEU A 47 -18.25 6.03 -1.76
CA LEU A 47 -17.44 5.67 -2.92
C LEU A 47 -16.12 6.44 -2.84
N HIS A 48 -15.06 5.90 -3.45
CA HIS A 48 -13.76 6.55 -3.52
C HIS A 48 -13.37 6.90 -4.95
N SER A 49 -12.50 7.89 -5.12
CA SER A 49 -12.01 8.34 -6.44
C SER A 49 -11.11 7.32 -7.14
N GLY A 50 -10.47 6.43 -6.37
CA GLY A 50 -9.56 5.39 -6.88
C GLY A 50 -10.20 4.13 -7.46
N GLN A 51 -11.42 4.17 -8.01
CA GLN A 51 -12.14 2.97 -8.46
C GLN A 51 -11.63 2.38 -9.79
N SER A 52 -10.77 3.08 -10.52
CA SER A 52 -10.26 2.61 -11.83
C SER A 52 -8.90 1.90 -11.75
N LEU A 53 -8.21 1.95 -10.62
CA LEU A 53 -6.85 1.43 -10.46
C LEU A 53 -6.79 0.35 -9.38
N ASP A 54 -5.94 -0.65 -9.60
CA ASP A 54 -5.68 -1.73 -8.62
C ASP A 54 -4.46 -1.47 -7.74
N LYS A 55 -3.58 -0.56 -8.16
CA LYS A 55 -2.35 -0.20 -7.45
C LYS A 55 -2.16 1.31 -7.42
N PHE A 56 -1.72 1.80 -6.28
CA PHE A 56 -1.47 3.21 -6.01
C PHE A 56 -0.06 3.38 -5.49
N SER A 57 0.69 4.30 -6.09
CA SER A 57 2.04 4.63 -5.62
C SER A 57 2.00 5.23 -4.21
N ARG A 58 3.08 5.05 -3.47
CA ARG A 58 3.34 5.72 -2.19
C ARG A 58 3.04 7.22 -2.28
N GLY A 59 2.40 7.77 -1.25
CA GLY A 59 2.04 9.18 -1.14
C GLY A 59 0.76 9.59 -1.88
N VAL A 60 0.23 8.74 -2.77
CA VAL A 60 -1.04 9.03 -3.46
C VAL A 60 -2.17 9.16 -2.44
N THR A 61 -2.99 10.19 -2.62
CA THR A 61 -4.17 10.46 -1.79
C THR A 61 -5.44 10.15 -2.57
N VAL A 62 -6.36 9.43 -1.94
CA VAL A 62 -7.67 9.08 -2.48
C VAL A 62 -8.75 9.72 -1.60
N TYR A 63 -9.76 10.28 -2.25
CA TYR A 63 -10.88 10.96 -1.60
C TYR A 63 -12.12 10.07 -1.62
N TYR A 64 -12.92 10.17 -0.57
CA TYR A 64 -14.22 9.52 -0.44
C TYR A 64 -15.35 10.53 -0.56
N GLY A 65 -16.46 10.08 -1.13
CA GLY A 65 -17.72 10.79 -1.16
C GLY A 65 -18.84 9.87 -0.71
N CYS A 66 -19.79 10.42 0.05
CA CYS A 66 -20.97 9.68 0.50
C CYS A 66 -22.07 9.72 -0.56
N LYS A 67 -22.92 8.70 -0.56
CA LYS A 67 -24.14 8.66 -1.37
C LYS A 67 -25.13 9.71 -0.88
N GLU A 68 -26.09 10.06 -1.72
CA GLU A 68 -27.17 10.98 -1.37
C GLU A 68 -27.90 10.53 -0.08
N GLY A 69 -28.16 11.48 0.82
CA GLY A 69 -28.76 11.21 2.14
C GLY A 69 -27.78 10.81 3.24
N TYR A 70 -26.48 10.75 2.96
CA TYR A 70 -25.44 10.45 3.95
C TYR A 70 -24.41 11.57 4.04
N GLU A 71 -23.96 11.85 5.26
CA GLU A 71 -22.90 12.82 5.54
C GLU A 71 -21.58 12.14 5.88
N LEU A 72 -20.47 12.73 5.43
CA LEU A 72 -19.13 12.22 5.69
C LEU A 72 -18.67 12.66 7.08
N VAL A 73 -18.28 11.68 7.89
CA VAL A 73 -17.77 11.85 9.25
C VAL A 73 -16.32 11.38 9.29
N GLY A 74 -15.43 12.25 9.79
CA GLY A 74 -14.00 11.98 9.91
C GLY A 74 -13.19 12.54 8.73
N ASN A 75 -12.09 11.86 8.38
CA ASN A 75 -11.21 12.33 7.31
C ASN A 75 -11.79 11.96 5.95
N VAL A 76 -11.95 12.95 5.07
CA VAL A 76 -12.47 12.78 3.69
C VAL A 76 -11.52 12.00 2.79
N SER A 77 -10.26 11.87 3.17
CA SER A 77 -9.24 11.21 2.35
C SER A 77 -8.35 10.28 3.15
N ILE A 78 -7.71 9.38 2.41
CA ILE A 78 -6.65 8.49 2.89
C ILE A 78 -5.47 8.58 1.93
N ASN A 79 -4.28 8.30 2.43
CA ASN A 79 -3.05 8.31 1.65
C ASN A 79 -2.35 6.96 1.71
N CYS A 80 -1.67 6.61 0.61
CA CYS A 80 -0.84 5.43 0.58
C CYS A 80 0.44 5.67 1.38
N THR A 81 0.63 4.89 2.44
CA THR A 81 1.77 5.05 3.35
C THR A 81 3.06 4.46 2.80
N GLU A 82 4.16 4.79 3.49
CA GLU A 82 5.52 4.26 3.30
C GLU A 82 5.62 2.73 3.26
N THR A 83 4.65 2.03 3.85
CA THR A 83 4.66 0.57 3.98
C THR A 83 3.68 -0.10 3.03
N GLY A 84 3.07 0.65 2.10
CA GLY A 84 2.11 0.09 1.14
C GLY A 84 0.74 -0.22 1.76
N VAL A 85 0.42 0.45 2.87
CA VAL A 85 -0.88 0.33 3.54
C VAL A 85 -1.60 1.67 3.47
N TRP A 86 -2.92 1.66 3.30
CA TRP A 86 -3.71 2.88 3.38
C TRP A 86 -3.77 3.45 4.79
N SER A 87 -3.66 4.77 4.92
CA SER A 87 -3.79 5.43 6.21
C SER A 87 -5.18 5.24 6.83
N ARG A 88 -5.22 5.35 8.16
CA ARG A 88 -6.39 5.16 9.00
C ARG A 88 -6.58 6.38 9.90
N PRO A 89 -7.81 6.65 10.38
CA PRO A 89 -9.05 5.91 10.15
C PRO A 89 -9.62 6.10 8.73
N LEU A 90 -10.50 5.19 8.30
CA LEU A 90 -11.28 5.39 7.07
C LEU A 90 -12.44 6.36 7.34
N PRO A 91 -12.88 7.16 6.34
CA PRO A 91 -14.11 7.94 6.46
C PRO A 91 -15.33 7.06 6.71
N LEU A 92 -16.32 7.64 7.39
CA LEU A 92 -17.61 7.01 7.66
C LEU A 92 -18.71 7.85 7.01
N CYS A 93 -19.68 7.20 6.38
CA CYS A 93 -20.88 7.86 5.88
C CYS A 93 -22.04 7.53 6.81
N GLN A 94 -22.55 8.53 7.53
CA GLN A 94 -23.66 8.37 8.46
C GLN A 94 -24.93 8.97 7.87
N GLY A 95 -26.05 8.24 7.98
CA GLY A 95 -27.35 8.72 7.52
C GLY A 95 -27.83 9.88 8.39
N GLY A 96 -28.30 10.94 7.75
CA GLY A 96 -28.95 12.08 8.40
C GLY A 96 -30.39 11.78 8.79
#